data_AF-A0A950N380-F1
#
_entry.id   AF-A0A950N380-F1
#
_cell.length_a   1.000
_cell.length_b   1.000
_cell.length_c   1.000
_cell.angle_alpha   90.00
_cell.angle_beta   90.00
_cell.angle_gamma   90.00
#
_symmetry.space_group_name_H-M   'P 1'
#
loop_
_entity.id
_entity.type
_entity.pdbx_description
1 polymer ?
#
loop_
_entity_poly.entity_id
_entity_poly.type
_entity_poly.pdbx_seq_one_letter_code
_entity_poly.pdbx_strand_id
1 'polypeptide(L)'
;MSNKPVAERLQVKGKRRLAVAGAPPKLEPVVGALDVRAGIPDADVVPMFCLNRNRLDADLPSVLAAASASAILWIAHPKLTSDLAQDLSRDIIHDLAPSFGLNTVTRSRSTTIGPR
;
A
#
# COMPACT_ATOMS: atom_id res chain seq x y z
N MET A 1 -7.90 15.27 11.73
CA MET A 1 -7.76 13.85 11.29
C MET A 1 -9.11 13.42 10.71
N SER A 2 -9.19 13.10 9.42
CA SER A 2 -10.48 12.72 8.79
C SER A 2 -10.97 11.38 9.33
N ASN A 3 -12.20 11.26 9.82
CA ASN A 3 -12.71 10.05 10.50
C ASN A 3 -13.07 8.88 9.55
N LYS A 4 -12.64 8.94 8.29
CA LYS A 4 -12.97 7.95 7.27
C LYS A 4 -12.18 6.65 7.44
N PRO A 5 -12.82 5.47 7.28
CA PRO A 5 -12.14 4.17 7.26
C PRO A 5 -10.96 4.15 6.29
N VAL A 6 -9.91 3.39 6.64
CA VAL A 6 -8.70 3.29 5.82
C VAL A 6 -9.04 2.78 4.41
N ALA A 7 -9.97 1.85 4.26
CA ALA A 7 -10.45 1.36 2.97
C ALA A 7 -10.99 2.47 2.03
N GLU A 8 -11.77 3.42 2.54
CA GLU A 8 -12.27 4.54 1.72
C GLU A 8 -11.12 5.42 1.20
N ARG A 9 -10.07 5.61 2.02
CA ARG A 9 -8.88 6.37 1.62
C ARG A 9 -8.06 5.64 0.57
N LEU A 10 -8.12 4.32 0.56
CA LEU A 10 -7.46 3.45 -0.41
C LEU A 10 -8.23 3.32 -1.74
N GLN A 11 -9.28 4.14 -1.96
CA GLN A 11 -10.15 4.10 -3.13
C GLN A 11 -10.97 2.79 -3.25
N VAL A 12 -11.20 2.09 -2.14
CA VAL A 12 -12.17 0.99 -2.07
C VAL A 12 -13.55 1.63 -1.98
N LYS A 13 -14.23 1.76 -3.13
CA LYS A 13 -15.56 2.36 -3.26
C LYS A 13 -16.45 1.48 -4.13
N GLY A 14 -17.75 1.46 -3.83
CA GLY A 14 -18.73 0.69 -4.59
C GLY A 14 -18.50 -0.82 -4.43
N LYS A 15 -18.38 -1.53 -5.55
CA LYS A 15 -18.22 -3.01 -5.58
C LYS A 15 -16.76 -3.47 -5.53
N ARG A 16 -15.81 -2.56 -5.27
CA ARG A 16 -14.38 -2.90 -5.28
C ARG A 16 -14.03 -3.84 -4.14
N ARG A 17 -13.27 -4.89 -4.47
CA ARG A 17 -12.81 -5.90 -3.53
C ARG A 17 -11.40 -5.60 -3.03
N LEU A 18 -11.11 -6.00 -1.81
CA LEU A 18 -9.86 -5.67 -1.10
C LEU A 18 -9.16 -6.94 -0.64
N ALA A 19 -7.92 -7.15 -1.08
CA ALA A 19 -7.00 -8.12 -0.49
C ALA A 19 -5.95 -7.39 0.33
N VAL A 20 -5.48 -7.99 1.41
CA VAL A 20 -4.39 -7.42 2.23
C VAL A 20 -3.23 -8.40 2.23
N ALA A 21 -2.04 -7.90 1.93
CA ALA A 21 -0.81 -8.70 1.87
C ALA A 21 0.18 -8.23 2.94
N GLY A 22 0.77 -9.19 3.67
CA GLY A 22 1.85 -8.92 4.63
C GLY A 22 1.46 -8.10 5.87
N ALA A 23 0.16 -7.86 6.12
CA ALA A 23 -0.27 -7.11 7.30
C ALA A 23 0.06 -7.86 8.59
N PRO A 24 0.62 -7.19 9.60
CA PRO A 24 0.71 -7.72 10.95
C PRO A 24 -0.70 -8.04 11.49
N PRO A 25 -0.88 -9.12 12.28
CA PRO A 25 -2.21 -9.49 12.81
C PRO A 25 -2.95 -8.37 13.55
N LYS A 26 -2.18 -7.47 14.19
CA LYS A 26 -2.72 -6.30 14.91
C LYS A 26 -3.29 -5.21 14.01
N LEU A 27 -2.95 -5.19 12.72
CA LEU A 27 -3.42 -4.18 11.76
C LEU A 27 -4.65 -4.60 10.97
N GLU A 28 -5.00 -5.90 10.94
CA GLU A 28 -6.21 -6.38 10.25
C GLU A 28 -7.49 -5.65 10.69
N PRO A 29 -7.75 -5.46 12.01
CA PRO A 29 -8.93 -4.71 12.46
C PRO A 29 -8.91 -3.23 12.03
N VAL A 30 -7.72 -2.65 11.85
CA VAL A 30 -7.52 -1.23 11.52
C VAL A 30 -7.71 -0.94 10.03
N VAL A 31 -7.35 -1.90 9.16
CA VAL A 31 -7.58 -1.76 7.71
C VAL A 31 -9.07 -1.58 7.43
N GLY A 32 -9.93 -2.27 8.20
CA GLY A 32 -11.39 -2.06 8.24
C GLY A 32 -12.05 -2.18 6.88
N ALA A 33 -12.47 -3.40 6.49
CA ALA A 33 -13.20 -3.69 5.24
C ALA A 33 -13.49 -5.20 5.12
N LEU A 34 -13.95 -5.83 6.20
CA LEU A 34 -14.18 -7.29 6.25
C LEU A 34 -15.24 -7.74 5.23
N ASP A 35 -16.23 -6.90 4.98
CA ASP A 35 -17.36 -7.09 4.06
C ASP A 35 -16.96 -7.14 2.58
N VAL A 36 -15.81 -6.56 2.23
CA VAL A 36 -15.30 -6.52 0.83
C VAL A 36 -14.01 -7.32 0.65
N ARG A 37 -13.65 -8.18 1.61
CA ARG A 37 -12.45 -9.02 1.52
C ARG A 37 -12.51 -9.98 0.34
N ALA A 38 -11.35 -10.18 -0.29
CA ALA A 38 -11.14 -11.14 -1.36
C ALA A 38 -9.70 -11.68 -1.34
N GLY A 39 -9.46 -12.76 -2.08
CA GLY A 39 -8.11 -13.16 -2.44
C GLY A 39 -7.47 -12.15 -3.40
N ILE A 40 -6.13 -12.12 -3.45
CA ILE A 40 -5.36 -11.23 -4.33
C ILE A 40 -5.81 -11.30 -5.81
N PRO A 41 -6.15 -12.48 -6.39
CA PRO A 41 -6.59 -12.56 -7.78
C PRO A 41 -7.90 -11.83 -8.09
N ASP A 42 -8.79 -11.73 -7.10
CA ASP A 42 -10.12 -11.13 -7.25
C ASP A 42 -10.18 -9.69 -6.70
N ALA A 43 -9.07 -9.16 -6.22
CA ALA A 43 -9.03 -7.85 -5.56
C ALA A 43 -8.76 -6.73 -6.56
N ASP A 44 -9.53 -5.65 -6.44
CA ASP A 44 -9.32 -4.40 -7.17
C ASP A 44 -8.29 -3.51 -6.48
N VAL A 45 -8.10 -3.70 -5.18
CA VAL A 45 -7.18 -2.93 -4.34
C VAL A 45 -6.40 -3.88 -3.45
N VAL A 46 -5.08 -3.73 -3.40
CA VAL A 46 -4.18 -4.56 -2.60
C VAL A 46 -3.23 -3.69 -1.77
N PRO A 47 -3.50 -3.45 -0.48
CA PRO A 47 -2.52 -2.89 0.43
C PRO A 47 -1.53 -3.98 0.83
N MET A 48 -0.26 -3.73 0.54
CA MET A 48 0.85 -4.58 0.88
C MET A 48 1.70 -3.90 1.96
N PHE A 49 1.80 -4.53 3.12
CA PHE A 49 2.58 -4.01 4.25
C PHE A 49 4.01 -4.56 4.19
N CYS A 50 4.98 -3.66 4.05
CA CYS A 50 6.40 -3.99 3.98
C CYS A 50 7.16 -3.22 5.06
N LEU A 51 7.92 -3.94 5.90
CA LEU A 51 8.71 -3.33 6.97
C LEU A 51 10.06 -2.81 6.48
N ASN A 52 10.68 -3.51 5.54
CA ASN A 52 12.02 -3.23 5.03
C ASN A 52 12.14 -3.64 3.57
N ARG A 53 13.26 -3.26 2.93
CA ARG A 53 13.51 -3.50 1.51
C ARG A 53 13.54 -4.99 1.18
N ASN A 54 14.20 -5.79 2.01
CA ASN A 54 14.27 -7.24 1.81
C ASN A 54 12.88 -7.87 1.72
N ARG A 55 11.93 -7.42 2.55
CA ARG A 55 10.55 -7.91 2.51
C ARG A 55 9.80 -7.44 1.27
N LEU A 56 10.02 -6.18 0.84
CA LEU A 56 9.47 -5.67 -0.40
C LEU A 56 9.95 -6.51 -1.59
N ASP A 57 11.26 -6.70 -1.72
CA ASP A 57 11.87 -7.44 -2.84
C ASP A 57 11.45 -8.92 -2.87
N ALA A 58 11.26 -9.54 -1.71
CA ALA A 58 10.83 -10.94 -1.60
C ALA A 58 9.33 -11.14 -1.92
N ASP A 59 8.46 -10.28 -1.39
CA ASP A 59 7.02 -10.50 -1.45
C ASP A 59 6.38 -9.88 -2.71
N LEU A 60 6.89 -8.74 -3.18
CA LEU A 60 6.28 -7.96 -4.27
C LEU A 60 6.10 -8.77 -5.56
N PRO A 61 7.09 -9.56 -6.04
CA PRO A 61 6.90 -10.38 -7.25
C PRO A 61 5.73 -11.36 -7.14
N SER A 62 5.54 -11.97 -5.96
CA SER A 62 4.45 -12.93 -5.73
C SER A 62 3.08 -12.26 -5.73
N VAL A 63 2.99 -11.04 -5.16
CA VAL A 63 1.77 -10.24 -5.14
C VAL A 63 1.43 -9.76 -6.56
N LEU A 64 2.42 -9.31 -7.33
CA LEU A 64 2.22 -8.87 -8.72
C LEU A 64 1.79 -10.02 -9.64
N ALA A 65 2.36 -11.20 -9.46
CA ALA A 65 1.98 -12.39 -10.23
C ALA A 65 0.54 -12.85 -9.94
N ALA A 66 0.07 -12.64 -8.71
CA ALA A 66 -1.27 -13.04 -8.29
C ALA A 66 -2.33 -11.96 -8.54
N ALA A 67 -1.96 -10.68 -8.56
CA ALA A 67 -2.91 -9.58 -8.69
C ALA A 67 -3.45 -9.44 -10.11
N SER A 68 -4.70 -9.01 -10.22
CA SER A 68 -5.24 -8.56 -11.51
C SER A 68 -4.40 -7.40 -12.07
N ALA A 69 -4.19 -7.38 -13.38
CA ALA A 69 -3.47 -6.30 -14.06
C ALA A 69 -4.12 -4.92 -13.90
N SER A 70 -5.42 -4.87 -13.55
CA SER A 70 -6.14 -3.63 -13.26
C SER A 70 -6.16 -3.23 -11.79
N ALA A 71 -5.55 -4.03 -10.90
CA ALA A 71 -5.58 -3.79 -9.46
C ALA A 71 -4.70 -2.60 -9.06
N ILE A 72 -5.15 -1.86 -8.06
CA ILE A 72 -4.37 -0.80 -7.43
C ILE A 72 -3.55 -1.40 -6.28
N LEU A 73 -2.23 -1.40 -6.42
CA LEU A 73 -1.31 -1.81 -5.37
C LEU A 73 -0.89 -0.60 -4.51
N TRP A 74 -1.08 -0.71 -3.19
CA TRP A 74 -0.63 0.28 -2.21
C TRP A 74 0.49 -0.29 -1.35
N ILE A 75 1.70 0.27 -1.41
CA ILE A 75 2.79 -0.12 -0.51
C ILE A 75 2.67 0.67 0.79
N ALA A 76 2.33 -0.02 1.87
CA ALA A 76 2.29 0.52 3.23
C ALA A 76 3.61 0.20 3.94
N HIS A 77 4.27 1.23 4.48
CA HIS A 77 5.54 1.08 5.19
C HIS A 77 5.57 1.96 6.44
N PRO A 78 6.36 1.60 7.47
CA PRO A 78 6.62 2.48 8.59
C PRO A 78 7.18 3.82 8.10
N LYS A 79 6.72 4.93 8.67
CA LYS A 79 7.36 6.22 8.44
C LYS A 79 8.78 6.18 9.03
N LEU A 80 9.72 6.86 8.38
CA LEU A 80 11.11 6.96 8.85
C LEU A 80 11.25 7.55 10.27
N THR A 81 10.24 8.29 10.74
CA THR A 81 10.19 8.86 12.09
C THR A 81 9.56 7.92 13.13
N SER A 82 9.24 6.68 12.76
CA SER A 82 8.73 5.66 13.68
C SER A 82 9.89 4.84 14.25
N ASP A 83 9.76 4.34 15.47
CA ASP A 83 10.72 3.39 16.05
C ASP A 83 10.85 2.08 15.24
N LEU A 84 9.90 1.83 14.32
CA LEU A 84 9.90 0.71 13.38
C LEU A 84 10.52 1.06 12.02
N ALA A 85 11.04 2.28 11.85
CA ALA A 85 11.72 2.70 10.64
C ALA A 85 12.94 1.83 10.38
N GLN A 86 13.03 1.33 9.15
CA GLN A 86 14.15 0.55 8.65
C GLN A 86 14.73 1.28 7.44
N ASP A 87 15.09 0.54 6.39
CA ASP A 87 15.70 1.01 5.16
C ASP A 87 14.68 1.39 4.07
N LEU A 88 13.38 1.44 4.38
CA LEU A 88 12.33 1.73 3.41
C LEU A 88 11.83 3.18 3.53
N SER A 89 11.86 3.90 2.41
CA SER A 89 11.28 5.23 2.28
C SER A 89 10.38 5.31 1.04
N ARG A 90 9.54 6.34 0.98
CA ARG A 90 8.70 6.60 -0.20
C ARG A 90 9.54 6.73 -1.47
N ASP A 91 10.68 7.40 -1.36
CA ASP A 91 11.56 7.67 -2.51
C ASP A 91 12.22 6.37 -2.98
N ILE A 92 12.66 5.51 -2.05
CA ILE A 92 13.21 4.19 -2.37
C ILE A 92 12.15 3.32 -3.06
N ILE A 93 10.92 3.27 -2.54
CA ILE A 93 9.83 2.51 -3.20
C ILE A 93 9.58 3.05 -4.62
N HIS A 94 9.58 4.37 -4.78
CA HIS A 94 9.36 5.01 -6.07
C HIS A 94 10.46 4.66 -7.07
N ASP A 95 11.72 4.67 -6.65
CA ASP A 95 12.86 4.37 -7.52
C ASP A 95 12.94 2.88 -7.88
N LEU A 96 12.43 2.00 -7.00
CA LEU A 96 12.31 0.56 -7.27
C LEU A 96 11.10 0.21 -8.14
N ALA A 97 10.03 1.02 -8.15
CA ALA A 97 8.80 0.68 -8.88
C ALA A 97 9.02 0.30 -10.37
N PRO A 98 9.88 1.00 -11.15
CA PRO A 98 10.15 0.62 -12.54
C PRO A 98 10.79 -0.77 -12.70
N SER A 99 11.61 -1.24 -11.76
CA SER A 99 12.24 -2.57 -11.86
C SER A 99 11.22 -3.71 -11.73
N PHE A 100 10.04 -3.41 -11.19
CA PHE A 100 8.91 -4.35 -11.09
C PHE A 100 7.84 -4.11 -12.16
N GLY A 101 8.11 -3.25 -13.16
CA GLY A 101 7.14 -2.91 -14.22
C GLY A 101 5.99 -2.03 -13.75
N LEU A 102 6.13 -1.32 -12.62
CA LEU A 102 5.09 -0.48 -12.05
C LEU A 102 5.24 1.00 -12.45
N ASN A 103 4.10 1.64 -12.70
CA ASN A 103 4.00 3.08 -12.94
C ASN A 103 3.36 3.79 -11.74
N THR A 104 3.87 4.95 -11.37
CA THR A 104 3.35 5.72 -10.22
C THR A 104 2.07 6.45 -10.58
N VAL A 105 0.98 6.18 -9.84
CA VAL A 105 -0.35 6.75 -10.12
C VAL A 105 -0.62 8.13 -9.51
N THR A 106 -0.03 8.50 -8.35
CA THR A 106 -0.16 9.85 -7.75
C THR A 106 0.88 10.08 -6.65
N ARG A 107 1.49 11.29 -6.61
CA ARG A 107 2.24 11.79 -5.44
C ARG A 107 1.40 12.83 -4.70
N SER A 108 1.01 12.55 -3.46
CA SER A 108 0.63 13.62 -2.53
C SER A 108 1.90 14.39 -2.14
N ARG A 109 2.15 15.54 -2.79
CA ARG A 109 3.17 16.50 -2.36
C ARG A 109 2.52 17.37 -1.29
N SER A 110 2.96 17.26 -0.03
CA SER A 110 2.63 18.28 0.96
C SER A 110 3.58 19.46 0.69
N THR A 111 3.15 20.36 -0.18
CA THR A 111 3.87 21.63 -0.41
C THR A 111 3.70 22.48 0.84
N THR A 112 4.70 22.51 1.72
CA THR A 112 4.82 23.59 2.69
C THR A 112 5.23 24.83 1.91
N ILE A 113 4.28 25.74 1.72
CA ILE A 113 4.55 27.08 1.23
C ILE A 113 5.21 27.82 2.39
N GLY A 114 6.53 28.00 2.34
CA GLY A 114 7.25 28.89 3.27
C GLY A 114 6.88 30.35 3.01
N PRO A 115 6.85 31.21 4.04
CA PRO A 115 6.46 32.61 3.87
C PRO A 115 7.52 33.37 3.05
N ARG A 116 7.03 34.28 2.22
CA ARG A 116 7.83 35.20 1.40
C ARG A 116 8.56 36.23 2.26
#